data_AF-B0X967-F1
#
_entry.id   AF-B0X967-F1
#
_cell.length_a   1.000
_cell.length_b   1.000
_cell.length_c   1.000
_cell.angle_alpha   90.00
_cell.angle_beta   90.00
_cell.angle_gamma   90.00
#
_symmetry.space_group_name_H-M   'P 1'
#
loop_
_entity.id
_entity.type
_entity.pdbx_description
1 polymer ?
#
loop_
_entity_poly.entity_id
_entity_poly.type
_entity_poly.pdbx_seq_one_letter_code
_entity_poly.pdbx_strand_id
1 'polypeptide(L)'
;MGGLTIEGGAAEGAATAAPHGERRRRKRSSVARPNPFQFENLILRPGTVPSNCVMIDFQIARYSPPAYDVMSLLNTTTTSAFRAVYLDRLAAQYHEALQAELDWFQINVDEVFPGDDFRESCEEYKLAGLIDSILFRHLTLLPTEMASECKECPVPVSFENLMENSISEMSTKAWDSCENYRYLMGDLLADLVDTYILAE
;
A
#
# COMPACT_ATOMS: atom_id res chain seq x y z
N MET A 1 50.54 8.53 -61.52
CA MET A 1 49.21 8.36 -62.15
C MET A 1 48.70 7.01 -61.67
N GLY A 2 47.51 6.85 -61.09
CA GLY A 2 46.23 7.47 -61.41
C GLY A 2 45.42 6.48 -62.25
N GLY A 3 44.22 6.03 -61.85
CA GLY A 3 43.48 6.29 -60.62
C GLY A 3 42.15 5.52 -60.58
N LEU A 4 41.33 5.78 -59.55
CA LEU A 4 39.86 5.59 -59.41
C LEU A 4 39.29 4.16 -59.66
N THR A 5 38.69 3.47 -58.68
CA THR A 5 37.30 3.59 -58.14
C THR A 5 36.20 3.62 -59.21
N ILE A 6 35.15 2.78 -59.07
CA ILE A 6 33.77 3.14 -58.66
C ILE A 6 32.97 1.85 -58.38
N GLU A 7 32.42 1.71 -57.17
CA GLU A 7 31.02 1.37 -56.79
C GLU A 7 30.85 1.98 -55.37
N GLY A 8 29.80 2.68 -54.94
CA GLY A 8 28.46 2.90 -55.47
C GLY A 8 27.45 1.96 -54.81
N GLY A 9 26.67 2.33 -53.79
CA GLY A 9 26.60 3.58 -53.01
C GLY A 9 25.53 3.48 -51.89
N ALA A 10 25.50 4.47 -50.99
CA ALA A 10 24.43 4.81 -50.03
C ALA A 10 23.75 3.69 -49.18
N ALA A 11 24.04 3.68 -47.88
CA ALA A 11 23.03 3.47 -46.83
C ALA A 11 23.46 4.17 -45.52
N GLU A 12 22.48 4.79 -44.90
CA GLU A 12 22.51 5.71 -43.77
C GLU A 12 23.05 5.12 -42.46
N GLY A 13 23.51 6.00 -41.58
CA GLY A 13 23.87 5.63 -40.21
C GLY A 13 22.63 5.32 -39.38
N ALA A 14 22.44 4.05 -39.03
CA ALA A 14 21.45 3.62 -38.06
C ALA A 14 22.13 3.34 -36.71
N ALA A 15 21.82 4.15 -35.69
CA ALA A 15 22.13 3.79 -34.31
C ALA A 15 21.30 2.55 -33.94
N THR A 16 21.97 1.41 -33.75
CA THR A 16 21.30 0.14 -33.41
C THR A 16 20.80 0.18 -31.97
N ALA A 17 19.52 0.55 -31.81
CA ALA A 17 18.80 0.40 -30.55
C ALA A 17 18.89 -1.07 -30.08
N ALA A 18 19.38 -1.27 -28.86
CA ALA A 18 19.45 -2.61 -28.27
C ALA A 18 18.03 -3.19 -28.11
N PRO A 19 17.80 -4.47 -28.47
CA PRO A 19 16.47 -5.06 -28.40
C PRO A 19 15.96 -5.11 -26.96
N HIS A 20 14.77 -4.54 -26.77
CA HIS A 20 14.06 -4.45 -25.50
C HIS A 20 13.64 -5.86 -25.03
N GLY A 21 14.58 -6.57 -24.38
CA GLY A 21 14.38 -7.99 -24.06
C GLY A 21 15.59 -8.75 -23.50
N GLU A 22 16.80 -8.16 -23.48
CA GLU A 22 17.93 -8.79 -22.78
C GLU A 22 17.63 -8.91 -21.29
N ARG A 23 17.31 -10.14 -20.85
CA ARG A 23 17.22 -10.52 -19.45
C ARG A 23 18.61 -10.42 -18.82
N ARG A 24 19.01 -9.21 -18.41
CA ARG A 24 20.20 -8.93 -17.60
C ARG A 24 20.18 -9.92 -16.44
N ARG A 25 21.06 -10.94 -16.48
CA ARG A 25 21.06 -12.07 -15.55
C ARG A 25 21.55 -11.56 -14.19
N ARG A 26 20.65 -10.90 -13.45
CA ARG A 26 20.91 -10.32 -12.13
C ARG A 26 21.48 -11.42 -11.24
N LYS A 27 22.72 -11.23 -10.80
CA LYS A 27 23.31 -12.10 -9.78
C LYS A 27 22.52 -11.83 -8.51
N ARG A 28 21.70 -12.78 -8.07
CA ARG A 28 21.13 -12.72 -6.71
C ARG A 28 22.29 -12.51 -5.75
N SER A 29 22.12 -11.64 -4.77
CA SER A 29 23.08 -11.47 -3.68
C SER A 29 23.38 -12.85 -3.06
N SER A 30 24.63 -13.08 -2.68
CA SER A 30 25.10 -14.36 -2.12
C SER A 30 24.53 -14.65 -0.73
N VAL A 31 23.87 -13.66 -0.12
CA VAL A 31 23.21 -13.77 1.17
C VAL A 31 21.79 -14.28 0.95
N ALA A 32 21.52 -15.50 1.41
CA ALA A 32 20.15 -15.99 1.51
C ALA A 32 19.42 -15.16 2.58
N ARG A 33 18.38 -14.41 2.17
CA ARG A 33 17.48 -13.80 3.15
C ARG A 33 16.70 -14.91 3.88
N PRO A 34 16.39 -14.74 5.18
CA PRO A 34 15.35 -15.53 5.84
C PRO A 34 14.07 -15.49 5.01
N ASN A 35 13.33 -16.59 4.98
CA ASN A 35 12.03 -16.60 4.31
C ASN A 35 11.09 -15.62 5.05
N PRO A 36 10.48 -14.61 4.41
CA PRO A 36 9.53 -13.71 5.08
C PRO A 36 8.30 -14.45 5.63
N PHE A 37 8.06 -15.69 5.19
CA PHE A 37 7.03 -16.60 5.70
C PHE A 37 7.57 -17.66 6.68
N GLN A 38 8.77 -17.51 7.24
CA GLN A 38 9.23 -18.32 8.39
C GLN A 38 8.73 -17.70 9.70
N PHE A 39 7.57 -18.17 10.15
CA PHE A 39 6.87 -17.69 11.35
C PHE A 39 7.52 -18.10 12.69
N GLU A 40 8.65 -18.82 12.66
CA GLU A 40 9.27 -19.48 13.83
C GLU A 40 9.60 -18.52 15.01
N ASN A 41 9.73 -17.22 14.75
CA ASN A 41 10.03 -16.19 15.75
C ASN A 41 8.97 -15.06 15.86
N LEU A 42 7.78 -15.22 15.28
CA LEU A 42 6.72 -14.20 15.34
C LEU A 42 5.96 -14.28 16.67
N ILE A 43 6.52 -13.65 17.72
CA ILE A 43 5.93 -13.60 19.06
C ILE A 43 5.34 -12.20 19.30
N LEU A 44 4.04 -12.04 19.07
CA LEU A 44 3.28 -10.85 19.48
C LEU A 44 2.79 -11.02 20.92
N ARG A 45 3.60 -10.59 21.90
CA ARG A 45 3.22 -10.58 23.33
C ARG A 45 2.80 -9.18 23.79
N PRO A 46 1.63 -9.02 24.43
CA PRO A 46 1.26 -7.77 25.09
C PRO A 46 2.38 -7.30 26.05
N GLY A 47 2.75 -6.02 25.97
CA GLY A 47 3.79 -5.43 26.81
C GLY A 47 5.24 -5.64 26.34
N THR A 48 5.47 -6.23 25.16
CA THR A 48 6.80 -6.30 24.53
C THR A 48 6.86 -5.43 23.28
N VAL A 49 8.03 -4.85 22.97
CA VAL A 49 8.25 -4.15 21.69
C VAL A 49 8.36 -5.22 20.59
N PRO A 50 7.46 -5.25 19.59
CA PRO A 50 7.54 -6.25 18.52
C PRO A 50 8.77 -5.96 17.64
N SER A 51 9.61 -6.98 17.47
CA SER A 51 10.83 -6.88 16.65
C SER A 51 10.66 -7.35 15.20
N ASN A 52 9.58 -8.07 14.91
CA ASN A 52 9.27 -8.62 13.59
C ASN A 52 7.76 -8.54 13.33
N CYS A 53 7.37 -8.40 12.07
CA CYS A 53 6.00 -8.50 11.59
C CYS A 53 5.96 -9.28 10.26
N VAL A 54 4.82 -9.88 9.94
CA VAL A 54 4.57 -10.52 8.64
C VAL A 54 3.21 -10.05 8.14
N MET A 55 3.11 -9.66 6.87
CA MET A 55 1.83 -9.36 6.24
C MET A 55 1.07 -10.65 5.97
N ILE A 56 -0.20 -10.67 6.37
CA ILE A 56 -1.14 -11.77 6.15
C ILE A 56 -2.35 -11.22 5.37
N ASP A 57 -3.19 -12.15 4.89
CA ASP A 57 -4.44 -11.86 4.19
C ASP A 57 -4.30 -11.02 2.90
N PHE A 58 -4.01 -11.71 1.80
CA PHE A 58 -3.82 -11.11 0.48
C PHE A 58 -5.11 -11.07 -0.37
N GLN A 59 -6.29 -11.18 0.24
CA GLN A 59 -7.58 -11.27 -0.49
C GLN A 59 -7.87 -10.07 -1.40
N ILE A 60 -7.37 -8.88 -1.05
CA ILE A 60 -7.51 -7.64 -1.82
C ILE A 60 -6.22 -7.21 -2.54
N ALA A 61 -5.20 -8.07 -2.57
CA ALA A 61 -3.92 -7.74 -3.20
C ALA A 61 -4.09 -7.54 -4.71
N ARG A 62 -3.67 -6.37 -5.20
CA ARG A 62 -3.77 -5.93 -6.59
C ARG A 62 -2.52 -5.14 -6.99
N TYR A 63 -2.38 -4.84 -8.28
CA TYR A 63 -1.38 -3.88 -8.72
C TYR A 63 -1.93 -2.46 -8.52
N SER A 64 -1.42 -1.77 -7.50
CA SER A 64 -1.68 -0.35 -7.18
C SER A 64 -0.36 0.45 -7.24
N PRO A 65 -0.42 1.79 -7.38
CA PRO A 65 0.73 2.66 -7.09
C PRO A 65 1.18 2.48 -5.63
N PRO A 66 2.49 2.40 -5.31
CA PRO A 66 2.95 2.15 -3.94
C PRO A 66 2.45 3.19 -2.92
N ALA A 67 2.29 4.44 -3.35
CA ALA A 67 1.72 5.50 -2.52
C ALA A 67 0.28 5.22 -2.08
N TYR A 68 -0.54 4.55 -2.90
CA TYR A 68 -1.89 4.12 -2.52
C TYR A 68 -1.85 3.19 -1.31
N ASP A 69 -1.04 2.13 -1.40
CA ASP A 69 -0.97 1.10 -0.37
C ASP A 69 -0.45 1.67 0.96
N VAL A 70 0.50 2.63 0.90
CA VAL A 70 1.04 3.31 2.09
C VAL A 70 0.03 4.29 2.69
N MET A 71 -0.62 5.13 1.87
CA MET A 71 -1.63 6.06 2.37
C MET A 71 -2.82 5.31 2.97
N SER A 72 -3.28 4.22 2.32
CA SER A 72 -4.28 3.32 2.90
C SER A 72 -3.79 2.68 4.19
N LEU A 73 -2.58 2.12 4.26
CA LEU A 73 -2.04 1.51 5.49
C LEU A 73 -1.95 2.52 6.65
N LEU A 74 -1.52 3.75 6.40
CA LEU A 74 -1.39 4.76 7.44
C LEU A 74 -2.76 5.23 7.95
N ASN A 75 -3.76 5.39 7.07
CA ASN A 75 -5.01 6.08 7.42
C ASN A 75 -6.00 5.38 8.40
N THR A 76 -6.22 4.07 8.56
CA THR A 76 -5.50 2.85 8.18
C THR A 76 -5.05 2.18 9.48
N THR A 77 -4.03 2.75 10.11
CA THR A 77 -3.46 2.29 11.39
C THR A 77 -3.28 3.41 12.42
N THR A 78 -3.56 4.65 12.05
CA THR A 78 -3.32 5.86 12.86
C THR A 78 -4.58 6.71 13.01
N THR A 79 -4.55 7.70 13.92
CA THR A 79 -5.57 8.75 14.02
C THR A 79 -5.17 10.00 13.22
N SER A 80 -6.14 10.86 12.90
CA SER A 80 -5.93 12.16 12.26
C SER A 80 -4.84 13.00 12.96
N ALA A 81 -4.95 13.15 14.28
CA ALA A 81 -4.00 13.88 15.12
C ALA A 81 -2.58 13.28 15.12
N PHE A 82 -2.44 11.97 14.89
CA PHE A 82 -1.13 11.34 14.75
C PHE A 82 -0.54 11.59 13.35
N ARG A 83 -1.36 11.52 12.29
CA ARG A 83 -0.95 11.86 10.92
C ARG A 83 -0.48 13.30 10.81
N ALA A 84 -1.19 14.25 11.42
CA ALA A 84 -0.83 15.67 11.45
C ALA A 84 0.60 15.96 11.97
N VAL A 85 1.20 15.03 12.72
CA VAL A 85 2.57 15.16 13.27
C VAL A 85 3.58 14.25 12.56
N TYR A 86 3.17 13.08 12.07
CA TYR A 86 4.10 12.02 11.64
C TYR A 86 3.95 11.53 10.19
N LEU A 87 2.93 11.95 9.44
CA LEU A 87 2.60 11.40 8.12
C LEU A 87 3.79 11.47 7.14
N ASP A 88 4.36 12.67 6.93
CA ASP A 88 5.46 12.87 5.97
C ASP A 88 6.71 12.09 6.36
N ARG A 89 6.99 11.99 7.66
CA ARG A 89 8.11 11.18 8.19
C ARG A 89 7.90 9.69 7.92
N LEU A 90 6.67 9.19 8.09
CA LEU A 90 6.36 7.77 7.86
C LEU A 90 6.38 7.43 6.36
N ALA A 91 5.92 8.35 5.50
CA ALA A 91 6.06 8.22 4.05
C ALA A 91 7.54 8.19 3.64
N ALA A 92 8.37 9.12 4.13
CA ALA A 92 9.81 9.12 3.87
C ALA A 92 10.49 7.82 4.32
N GLN A 93 10.18 7.33 5.53
CA GLN A 93 10.70 6.06 6.05
C GLN A 93 10.27 4.85 5.21
N TYR A 94 9.09 4.88 4.59
CA TYR A 94 8.69 3.86 3.62
C TYR A 94 9.55 3.93 2.33
N HIS A 95 9.81 5.12 1.80
CA HIS A 95 10.66 5.28 0.59
C HIS A 95 12.09 4.83 0.85
N GLU A 96 12.67 5.17 2.01
CA GLU A 96 13.98 4.67 2.47
C GLU A 96 14.01 3.14 2.54
N ALA A 97 12.95 2.52 3.07
CA ALA A 97 12.84 1.06 3.14
C ALA A 97 12.65 0.41 1.76
N LEU A 98 11.89 1.03 0.86
CA LEU A 98 11.73 0.61 -0.53
C LEU A 98 13.06 0.69 -1.29
N GLN A 99 13.82 1.77 -1.11
CA GLN A 99 15.17 1.92 -1.68
C GLN A 99 16.09 0.80 -1.21
N ALA A 100 16.18 0.56 0.10
CA ALA A 100 17.01 -0.52 0.65
C ALA A 100 16.60 -1.92 0.14
N GLU A 101 15.31 -2.14 -0.12
CA GLU A 101 14.81 -3.39 -0.70
C GLU A 101 15.15 -3.51 -2.20
N LEU A 102 15.05 -2.43 -2.98
CA LEU A 102 15.37 -2.41 -4.40
C LEU A 102 16.89 -2.50 -4.66
N ASP A 103 17.70 -1.83 -3.85
CA ASP A 103 19.17 -1.89 -3.90
C ASP A 103 19.69 -3.33 -3.70
N TRP A 104 19.03 -4.11 -2.85
CA TRP A 104 19.32 -5.54 -2.66
C TRP A 104 19.18 -6.36 -3.95
N PHE A 105 18.25 -5.97 -4.83
CA PHE A 105 18.04 -6.56 -6.15
C PHE A 105 18.84 -5.87 -7.28
N GLN A 106 19.72 -4.92 -6.93
CA GLN A 106 20.49 -4.09 -7.85
C GLN A 106 19.59 -3.27 -8.79
N ILE A 107 18.52 -2.71 -8.23
CA ILE A 107 17.58 -1.80 -8.88
C ILE A 107 17.76 -0.43 -8.21
N ASN A 108 18.16 0.59 -8.97
CA ASN A 108 18.17 1.95 -8.47
C ASN A 108 16.72 2.44 -8.31
N VAL A 109 16.35 2.91 -7.11
CA VAL A 109 15.01 3.46 -6.86
C VAL A 109 14.74 4.69 -7.74
N ASP A 110 15.74 5.54 -7.98
CA ASP A 110 15.61 6.77 -8.78
C ASP A 110 15.38 6.50 -10.29
N GLU A 111 15.59 5.27 -10.77
CA GLU A 111 15.28 4.85 -12.14
C GLU A 111 13.84 4.34 -12.30
N VAL A 112 13.13 4.06 -11.19
CA VAL A 112 11.84 3.35 -11.20
C VAL A 112 10.75 4.14 -10.48
N PHE A 113 11.09 4.81 -9.37
CA PHE A 113 10.16 5.55 -8.52
C PHE A 113 10.90 6.63 -7.69
N PRO A 114 11.27 7.76 -8.32
CA PRO A 114 11.96 8.87 -7.67
C PRO A 114 11.25 9.37 -6.40
N GLY A 115 12.02 9.93 -5.45
CA GLY A 115 11.47 10.43 -4.18
C GLY A 115 10.47 11.59 -4.33
N ASP A 116 10.68 12.47 -5.32
CA ASP A 116 9.74 13.56 -5.61
C ASP A 116 8.42 13.04 -6.20
N ASP A 117 8.49 12.17 -7.22
CA ASP A 117 7.33 11.48 -7.82
C ASP A 117 6.54 10.67 -6.78
N PHE A 118 7.23 9.99 -5.85
CA PHE A 118 6.58 9.28 -4.75
C PHE A 118 5.84 10.24 -3.81
N ARG A 119 6.44 11.36 -3.44
CA ARG A 119 5.80 12.37 -2.58
C ARG A 119 4.57 12.98 -3.27
N GLU A 120 4.66 13.32 -4.55
CA GLU A 120 3.50 13.80 -5.33
C GLU A 120 2.39 12.73 -5.38
N SER A 121 2.75 11.47 -5.63
CA SER A 121 1.81 10.34 -5.57
C SER A 121 1.19 10.17 -4.17
N CYS A 122 1.93 10.46 -3.08
CA CYS A 122 1.36 10.44 -1.73
C CYS A 122 0.28 11.52 -1.56
N GLU A 123 0.52 12.75 -2.01
CA GLU A 123 -0.50 13.81 -1.98
C GLU A 123 -1.76 13.42 -2.78
N GLU A 124 -1.58 12.84 -3.98
CA GLU A 124 -2.70 12.35 -4.81
C GLU A 124 -3.54 11.28 -4.08
N TYR A 125 -2.89 10.30 -3.43
CA TYR A 125 -3.57 9.17 -2.81
C TYR A 125 -3.93 9.35 -1.32
N LYS A 126 -3.63 10.49 -0.68
CA LYS A 126 -4.05 10.78 0.71
C LYS A 126 -5.57 10.65 0.89
N LEU A 127 -6.35 11.28 0.02
CA LEU A 127 -7.83 11.23 0.05
C LEU A 127 -8.36 9.81 -0.23
N ALA A 128 -7.80 9.15 -1.25
CA ALA A 128 -8.21 7.79 -1.61
C ALA A 128 -7.97 6.81 -0.45
N GLY A 129 -6.81 6.88 0.22
CA GLY A 129 -6.50 6.06 1.38
C GLY A 129 -7.37 6.35 2.60
N LEU A 130 -7.82 7.60 2.78
CA LEU A 130 -8.77 7.97 3.83
C LEU A 130 -10.18 7.41 3.55
N ILE A 131 -10.65 7.51 2.29
CA ILE A 131 -11.94 6.93 1.87
C ILE A 131 -11.92 5.41 2.02
N ASP A 132 -10.90 4.72 1.52
CA ASP A 132 -10.70 3.26 1.71
C ASP A 132 -10.71 2.91 3.20
N SER A 133 -10.05 3.72 4.04
CA SER A 133 -10.03 3.50 5.48
C SER A 133 -11.41 3.53 6.11
N ILE A 134 -12.28 4.46 5.71
CA ILE A 134 -13.68 4.51 6.16
C ILE A 134 -14.45 3.28 5.64
N LEU A 135 -14.27 2.94 4.36
CA LEU A 135 -14.94 1.81 3.70
C LEU A 135 -14.55 0.44 4.25
N PHE A 136 -13.35 0.26 4.82
CA PHE A 136 -12.95 -1.01 5.44
C PHE A 136 -13.04 -1.01 6.98
N ARG A 137 -12.77 0.11 7.66
CA ARG A 137 -12.73 0.13 9.14
C ARG A 137 -14.08 0.01 9.80
N HIS A 138 -15.17 0.40 9.14
CA HIS A 138 -16.52 0.15 9.67
C HIS A 138 -16.80 -1.36 9.84
N LEU A 139 -16.05 -2.23 9.15
CA LEU A 139 -16.07 -3.69 9.33
C LEU A 139 -14.97 -4.18 10.27
N THR A 140 -13.72 -3.76 10.04
CA THR A 140 -12.58 -4.33 10.76
C THR A 140 -12.46 -3.86 12.22
N LEU A 141 -13.18 -2.81 12.61
CA LEU A 141 -13.28 -2.35 14.00
C LEU A 141 -14.48 -2.94 14.76
N LEU A 142 -15.35 -3.72 14.12
CA LEU A 142 -16.51 -4.32 14.79
C LEU A 142 -16.05 -5.24 15.94
N PRO A 143 -16.71 -5.18 17.12
CA PRO A 143 -16.46 -6.13 18.20
C PRO A 143 -16.60 -7.58 17.71
N THR A 144 -15.73 -8.47 18.20
CA THR A 144 -15.65 -9.87 17.74
C THR A 144 -16.97 -10.61 17.92
N GLU A 145 -17.69 -10.27 18.98
CA GLU A 145 -19.01 -10.76 19.35
C GLU A 145 -20.02 -10.45 18.24
N MET A 146 -20.10 -9.17 17.85
CA MET A 146 -20.99 -8.71 16.78
C MET A 146 -20.57 -9.28 15.42
N ALA A 147 -19.27 -9.27 15.11
CA ALA A 147 -18.74 -9.83 13.88
C ALA A 147 -18.97 -11.35 13.75
N SER A 148 -19.23 -12.07 14.86
CA SER A 148 -19.58 -13.48 14.85
C SER A 148 -21.02 -13.73 14.39
N GLU A 149 -21.96 -12.84 14.73
CA GLU A 149 -23.36 -12.90 14.27
C GLU A 149 -23.47 -12.82 12.73
N CYS A 150 -22.54 -12.10 12.09
CA CYS A 150 -22.47 -11.99 10.63
C CYS A 150 -22.05 -13.31 9.92
N LYS A 151 -21.42 -14.25 10.64
CA LYS A 151 -20.90 -15.50 10.06
C LYS A 151 -21.96 -16.59 9.92
N GLU A 152 -23.13 -16.42 10.55
CA GLU A 152 -24.23 -17.40 10.50
C GLU A 152 -25.18 -17.20 9.31
N CYS A 153 -24.87 -16.28 8.38
CA CYS A 153 -25.64 -16.09 7.15
C CYS A 153 -25.77 -17.40 6.32
N PRO A 154 -27.00 -17.94 6.10
CA PRO A 154 -27.17 -19.25 5.44
C PRO A 154 -26.90 -19.29 3.93
N VAL A 155 -26.57 -18.14 3.33
CA VAL A 155 -26.29 -17.98 1.89
C VAL A 155 -24.79 -17.82 1.66
N PRO A 156 -24.25 -18.24 0.50
CA PRO A 156 -22.87 -17.93 0.14
C PRO A 156 -22.66 -16.43 0.21
N VAL A 157 -21.73 -16.00 1.06
CA VAL A 157 -21.44 -14.59 1.31
C VAL A 157 -20.75 -14.01 0.08
N SER A 158 -21.54 -13.44 -0.83
CA SER A 158 -21.02 -12.43 -1.76
C SER A 158 -20.80 -11.13 -0.99
N PHE A 159 -19.88 -10.30 -1.48
CA PHE A 159 -19.59 -9.00 -0.89
C PHE A 159 -20.86 -8.11 -0.87
N GLU A 160 -21.68 -8.17 -1.93
CA GLU A 160 -22.96 -7.48 -2.02
C GLU A 160 -23.94 -7.91 -0.92
N ASN A 161 -24.14 -9.22 -0.71
CA ASN A 161 -25.10 -9.73 0.28
C ASN A 161 -24.70 -9.41 1.73
N LEU A 162 -23.40 -9.28 2.00
CA LEU A 162 -22.89 -8.86 3.30
C LEU A 162 -23.23 -7.38 3.56
N MET A 163 -23.04 -6.54 2.54
CA MET A 163 -23.15 -5.08 2.62
C MET A 163 -24.59 -4.57 2.72
N GLU A 164 -25.58 -5.26 2.12
CA GLU A 164 -26.89 -4.65 1.87
C GLU A 164 -27.77 -4.36 3.10
N ASN A 165 -27.65 -5.10 4.22
CA ASN A 165 -28.49 -4.83 5.40
C ASN A 165 -27.81 -5.09 6.76
N SER A 166 -27.16 -6.24 6.97
CA SER A 166 -26.63 -6.63 8.29
C SER A 166 -25.50 -5.72 8.77
N ILE A 167 -24.55 -5.38 7.88
CA ILE A 167 -23.44 -4.46 8.16
C ILE A 167 -23.93 -3.11 8.70
N SER A 168 -24.97 -2.52 8.10
CA SER A 168 -25.47 -1.19 8.48
C SER A 168 -26.06 -1.19 9.89
N GLU A 169 -26.90 -2.18 10.21
CA GLU A 169 -27.41 -2.36 11.57
C GLU A 169 -26.30 -2.62 12.59
N MET A 170 -25.34 -3.47 12.25
CA MET A 170 -24.22 -3.82 13.13
C MET A 170 -23.32 -2.61 13.39
N SER A 171 -23.01 -1.83 12.37
CA SER A 171 -22.23 -0.59 12.45
C SER A 171 -22.93 0.45 13.33
N THR A 172 -24.25 0.57 13.21
CA THR A 172 -25.08 1.46 14.04
C THR A 172 -25.07 1.00 15.50
N LYS A 173 -25.34 -0.30 15.76
CA LYS A 173 -25.27 -0.89 17.10
C LYS A 173 -23.86 -0.72 17.72
N ALA A 174 -22.80 -0.86 16.94
CA ALA A 174 -21.41 -0.71 17.39
C ALA A 174 -21.08 0.76 17.70
N TRP A 175 -21.60 1.70 16.91
CA TRP A 175 -21.47 3.14 17.17
C TRP A 175 -22.12 3.58 18.49
N ASP A 176 -23.29 3.03 18.82
CA ASP A 176 -23.98 3.35 20.06
C ASP A 176 -23.30 2.71 21.29
N SER A 177 -22.88 1.44 21.16
CA SER A 177 -22.42 0.62 22.28
C SER A 177 -20.90 0.57 22.51
N CYS A 178 -20.07 0.79 21.50
CA CYS A 178 -18.61 0.67 21.58
C CYS A 178 -17.92 2.03 21.43
N GLU A 179 -17.40 2.56 22.54
CA GLU A 179 -16.71 3.85 22.58
C GLU A 179 -15.51 3.91 21.63
N ASN A 180 -14.69 2.85 21.59
CA ASN A 180 -13.52 2.78 20.70
C ASN A 180 -13.91 2.77 19.21
N TYR A 181 -15.00 2.07 18.85
CA TYR A 181 -15.52 2.07 17.48
C TYR A 181 -15.98 3.46 17.07
N ARG A 182 -16.82 4.09 17.91
CA ARG A 182 -17.31 5.47 17.68
C ARG A 182 -16.18 6.49 17.63
N TYR A 183 -15.18 6.38 18.49
CA TYR A 183 -14.02 7.27 18.49
C TYR A 183 -13.21 7.15 17.19
N LEU A 184 -12.83 5.92 16.79
CA LEU A 184 -11.99 5.71 15.61
C LEU A 184 -12.73 5.96 14.28
N MET A 185 -14.01 5.61 14.19
CA MET A 185 -14.82 5.93 13.01
C MET A 185 -15.16 7.42 12.95
N GLY A 186 -15.42 8.06 14.11
CA GLY A 186 -15.63 9.49 14.21
C GLY A 186 -14.39 10.31 13.81
N ASP A 187 -13.19 9.89 14.23
CA ASP A 187 -11.91 10.49 13.84
C ASP A 187 -11.70 10.50 12.32
N LEU A 188 -12.01 9.40 11.63
CA LEU A 188 -11.90 9.30 10.17
C LEU A 188 -12.93 10.15 9.42
N LEU A 189 -14.18 10.16 9.90
CA LEU A 189 -15.24 10.95 9.31
C LEU A 189 -15.01 12.45 9.53
N ALA A 190 -14.51 12.85 10.71
CA ALA A 190 -14.10 14.21 11.00
C ALA A 190 -12.93 14.63 10.10
N ASP A 191 -11.87 13.83 9.99
CA ASP A 191 -10.72 14.12 9.11
C ASP A 191 -11.14 14.31 7.64
N LEU A 192 -12.07 13.46 7.14
CA LEU A 192 -12.60 13.62 5.78
C LEU A 192 -13.38 14.93 5.62
N VAL A 193 -14.24 15.25 6.58
CA VAL A 193 -15.09 16.45 6.55
C VAL A 193 -14.25 17.73 6.70
N ASP A 194 -13.40 17.80 7.72
CA ASP A 194 -12.61 18.98 8.07
C ASP A 194 -11.53 19.27 7.01
N THR A 195 -10.89 18.23 6.46
CA THR A 195 -9.79 18.39 5.47
C THR A 195 -10.29 18.59 4.03
N TYR A 196 -11.44 18.01 3.64
CA TYR A 196 -11.87 17.97 2.23
C TYR A 196 -13.27 18.51 1.93
N ILE A 197 -14.09 18.83 2.94
CA ILE A 197 -15.48 19.32 2.75
C ILE A 197 -15.68 20.72 3.35
N LEU A 198 -15.11 20.99 4.52
CA LEU A 198 -15.21 22.27 5.23
C LEU A 198 -13.96 23.15 5.12
N ALA A 199 -12.95 22.71 4.37
CA ALA A 199 -11.74 23.48 4.10
C ALA A 199 -12.00 24.58 3.05
N GLU A 200 -12.43 25.76 3.51
CA GLU A 200 -12.42 27.05 2.78
C GLU A 200 -11.24 27.95 3.22
#